data_AF-A0A8S3CFK6-F1
#
_entry.id   AF-A0A8S3CFK6-F1
#
_cell.length_a   1.000
_cell.length_b   1.000
_cell.length_c   1.000
_cell.angle_alpha   90.00
_cell.angle_beta   90.00
_cell.angle_gamma   90.00
#
_symmetry.space_group_name_H-M   'P 1'
#
loop_
_entity.id
_entity.type
_entity.pdbx_description
1 polymer ?
#
loop_
_entity_poly.entity_id
_entity_poly.type
_entity_poly.pdbx_seq_one_letter_code
_entity_poly.pdbx_strand_id
1 'polypeptide(L)'
;YRDKEINSQRYTLLTENGRTEEILSSEIEVSDVIIVKKNQRVPADVLILQTLDKSGTCFIRTDQLDGETDWKLRIAAPMTQSLEDISILTSDKSQKVKIHSEPPCLNIHEFNGVISWKSDAPLSVENMLWSGTVIATGEVIGCVIYTGTDTRMVMNTNKPRYKFGLVDKEINTFAKLLFLGSAALALVMVILKGFHGPWYRYFIRFLLLFSYMIPISLRVNLDLGKLAYSWFIQQDKNIPGSVVRTSTIPEELGRIGYLLTDKTGTLTQNVMIFKRLYVGSGSYTIENRGQISKLLKQEYAKPTLAQYESQESLASSALPFGRKRKIVKTTEALRVTEAIKALALCHNVTPTVEQSTSALVDTSAKYDNEYHSTSDTPRTSVTSLNTTLGSDVFELLSTRAISYQASSPDEIAIVDWTEQIGLTLIHRSLKSMT
;
A
#
# COMPACT_ATOMS: atom_id res chain seq x y z
N TYR A 1 -11.30 -20.92 -0.39
CA TYR A 1 -10.62 -20.87 0.91
C TYR A 1 -10.30 -19.43 1.29
N ARG A 2 -9.46 -18.72 0.50
CA ARG A 2 -9.11 -17.30 0.76
C ARG A 2 -10.30 -16.34 0.84
N ASP A 3 -11.26 -16.46 -0.08
CA ASP A 3 -12.45 -15.59 -0.04
C ASP A 3 -13.26 -15.80 1.25
N LYS A 4 -13.35 -17.05 1.71
CA LYS A 4 -14.00 -17.38 2.98
C LYS A 4 -13.23 -16.78 4.17
N GLU A 5 -11.90 -16.82 4.12
CA GLU A 5 -11.04 -16.25 5.15
C GLU A 5 -11.22 -14.73 5.27
N ILE A 6 -11.20 -14.01 4.14
CA ILE A 6 -11.47 -12.56 4.08
C ILE A 6 -12.87 -12.23 4.61
N ASN A 7 -13.88 -12.98 4.17
CA ASN A 7 -15.26 -12.77 4.59
C ASN A 7 -15.50 -13.13 6.06
N SER A 8 -14.64 -13.95 6.67
CA SER A 8 -14.71 -14.33 8.08
C SER A 8 -13.92 -13.41 9.02
N GLN A 9 -13.26 -12.38 8.51
CA GLN A 9 -12.57 -11.40 9.34
C GLN A 9 -13.56 -10.63 10.21
N ARG A 10 -13.14 -10.29 11.44
CA ARG A 10 -13.99 -9.58 12.41
C ARG A 10 -13.75 -8.09 12.38
N TYR A 11 -14.83 -7.33 12.50
CA TYR A 11 -14.84 -5.87 12.56
C TYR A 11 -15.69 -5.40 13.74
N THR A 12 -15.34 -4.24 14.28
CA THR A 12 -16.09 -3.65 15.39
C THR A 12 -17.16 -2.72 14.82
N LEU A 13 -18.43 -3.08 15.00
CA LEU A 13 -19.59 -2.27 14.67
C LEU A 13 -19.96 -1.36 15.85
N LEU A 14 -20.31 -0.12 15.57
CA LEU A 14 -20.88 0.81 16.53
C LEU A 14 -22.41 0.79 16.41
N THR A 15 -23.08 0.22 17.41
CA THR A 15 -24.54 0.10 17.46
C THR A 15 -25.23 1.44 17.79
N GLU A 16 -26.53 1.53 17.51
CA GLU A 16 -27.38 2.70 17.82
C GLU A 16 -27.33 3.12 19.31
N ASN A 17 -27.04 2.19 20.21
CA ASN A 17 -26.97 2.43 21.64
C ASN A 17 -25.58 2.91 22.12
N GLY A 18 -24.67 3.22 21.19
CA GLY A 18 -23.28 3.59 21.51
C GLY A 18 -22.43 2.43 22.03
N ARG A 19 -22.90 1.18 21.89
CA ARG A 19 -22.14 -0.02 22.24
C ARG A 19 -21.37 -0.54 21.03
N THR A 20 -20.21 -1.11 21.28
CA THR A 20 -19.42 -1.78 20.25
C THR A 20 -19.72 -3.28 20.24
N GLU A 21 -19.97 -3.84 19.06
CA GLU A 21 -20.18 -5.27 18.84
C GLU A 21 -19.19 -5.79 17.80
N GLU A 22 -18.76 -7.05 17.90
CA GLU A 22 -17.93 -7.68 16.87
C GLU A 22 -18.83 -8.39 15.85
N ILE A 23 -18.69 -8.02 14.58
CA ILE A 23 -19.41 -8.61 13.45
C ILE A 23 -18.44 -9.21 12.44
N LEU A 24 -18.93 -10.14 11.61
CA LEU A 24 -18.14 -10.67 10.49
C LEU A 24 -18.16 -9.70 9.31
N SER A 25 -17.09 -9.71 8.52
CA SER A 25 -16.99 -8.91 7.28
C SER A 25 -18.15 -9.17 6.32
N SER A 26 -18.65 -10.42 6.27
CA SER A 26 -19.81 -10.79 5.44
C SER A 26 -21.15 -10.24 5.92
N GLU A 27 -21.24 -9.77 7.16
CA GLU A 27 -22.47 -9.26 7.79
C GLU A 27 -22.55 -7.72 7.73
N ILE A 28 -21.51 -7.05 7.21
CA ILE A 28 -21.47 -5.60 7.08
C ILE A 28 -22.45 -5.13 6.00
N GLU A 29 -23.36 -4.24 6.37
CA GLU A 29 -24.35 -3.64 5.49
C GLU A 29 -24.07 -2.14 5.22
N VAL A 30 -24.74 -1.58 4.22
CA VAL A 30 -24.63 -0.16 3.88
C VAL A 30 -25.24 0.67 5.00
N SER A 31 -24.56 1.76 5.37
CA SER A 31 -24.87 2.65 6.51
C SER A 31 -24.41 2.16 7.89
N ASP A 32 -23.77 0.99 7.97
CA ASP A 32 -23.14 0.55 9.21
C ASP A 32 -21.96 1.47 9.57
N VAL A 33 -21.83 1.78 10.86
CA VAL A 33 -20.70 2.54 11.39
C VAL A 33 -19.70 1.58 11.99
N ILE A 34 -18.53 1.45 11.37
CA ILE A 34 -17.48 0.53 11.79
C ILE A 34 -16.27 1.27 12.34
N ILE A 35 -15.60 0.64 13.30
CA ILE A 35 -14.32 1.07 13.85
C ILE A 35 -13.23 0.18 13.26
N VAL A 36 -12.32 0.79 12.52
CA VAL A 36 -11.19 0.11 11.90
C VAL A 36 -9.91 0.53 12.61
N LYS A 37 -9.17 -0.46 13.11
CA LYS A 37 -7.97 -0.24 13.91
C LYS A 37 -6.71 -0.09 13.05
N LYS A 38 -5.63 0.38 13.67
CA LYS A 38 -4.30 0.41 13.04
C LYS A 38 -3.91 -0.97 12.51
N ASN A 39 -3.32 -1.00 11.32
CA ASN A 39 -2.89 -2.18 10.57
C ASN A 39 -4.01 -3.15 10.17
N GLN A 40 -5.27 -2.74 10.29
CA GLN A 40 -6.42 -3.52 9.81
C GLN A 40 -6.76 -3.12 8.37
N ARG A 41 -7.23 -4.08 7.57
CA ARG A 41 -7.77 -3.80 6.23
C ARG A 41 -9.17 -3.24 6.34
N VAL A 42 -9.55 -2.36 5.42
CA VAL A 42 -10.90 -1.84 5.34
C VAL A 42 -11.76 -2.85 4.58
N PRO A 43 -12.92 -3.29 5.11
CA PRO A 43 -13.72 -4.37 4.50
C PRO A 43 -14.55 -3.90 3.30
N ALA A 44 -14.97 -2.64 3.32
CA ALA A 44 -15.91 -2.04 2.37
C ALA A 44 -15.42 -0.64 1.96
N ASP A 45 -16.14 0.05 1.08
CA ASP A 45 -15.85 1.46 0.81
C ASP A 45 -16.50 2.31 1.90
N VAL A 46 -15.67 2.99 2.69
CA VAL A 46 -16.05 3.60 3.98
C VAL A 46 -15.75 5.11 3.95
N LEU A 47 -16.72 5.92 4.37
CA LEU A 47 -16.56 7.34 4.62
C LEU A 47 -16.00 7.58 6.03
N ILE A 48 -14.93 8.35 6.15
CA ILE A 48 -14.31 8.68 7.43
C ILE A 48 -15.16 9.72 8.17
N LEU A 49 -15.72 9.33 9.32
CA LEU A 49 -16.47 10.24 10.19
C LEU A 49 -15.55 10.90 11.21
N GLN A 50 -14.69 10.12 11.86
CA GLN A 50 -13.75 10.66 12.85
C GLN A 50 -12.50 9.79 12.90
N THR A 51 -11.37 10.44 13.16
CA THR A 51 -10.12 9.77 13.49
C THR A 51 -9.74 10.06 14.94
N LEU A 52 -8.96 9.16 15.54
CA LEU A 52 -8.39 9.34 16.87
C LEU A 52 -7.53 10.62 16.99
N ASP A 53 -6.93 11.06 15.88
CA ASP A 53 -6.12 12.27 15.87
C ASP A 53 -7.01 13.53 15.85
N LYS A 54 -6.69 14.52 16.68
CA LYS A 54 -7.46 15.77 16.77
C LYS A 54 -7.47 16.57 15.47
N SER A 55 -6.47 16.35 14.61
CA SER A 55 -6.41 16.97 13.29
C SER A 55 -7.41 16.35 12.29
N GLY A 56 -8.02 15.21 12.61
CA GLY A 56 -8.90 14.47 11.71
C GLY A 56 -8.17 13.76 10.58
N THR A 57 -6.85 13.60 10.66
CA THR A 57 -6.06 12.93 9.62
C THR A 57 -5.87 11.45 9.93
N CYS A 58 -5.76 10.64 8.87
CA CYS A 58 -5.26 9.26 8.94
C CYS A 58 -4.47 8.93 7.68
N PHE A 59 -3.49 8.06 7.81
CA PHE A 59 -2.73 7.55 6.67
C PHE A 59 -3.21 6.16 6.30
N ILE A 60 -3.35 5.89 5.00
CA ILE A 60 -3.69 4.57 4.47
C ILE A 60 -2.66 4.07 3.46
N ARG A 61 -2.56 2.76 3.29
CA ARG A 61 -1.79 2.12 2.23
C ARG A 61 -2.72 1.51 1.19
N THR A 62 -2.43 1.72 -0.08
CA THR A 62 -3.23 1.24 -1.22
C THR A 62 -2.58 0.11 -2.01
N ASP A 63 -1.65 -0.62 -1.36
CA ASP A 63 -0.82 -1.68 -1.96
C ASP A 63 -1.58 -2.71 -2.80
N GLN A 64 -2.81 -3.06 -2.42
CA GLN A 64 -3.65 -4.02 -3.14
C GLN A 64 -4.53 -3.41 -4.25
N LEU A 65 -4.70 -2.08 -4.28
CA LEU A 65 -5.62 -1.40 -5.20
C LEU A 65 -4.89 -0.95 -6.47
N ASP A 66 -3.76 -0.25 -6.31
CA ASP A 66 -2.95 0.34 -7.39
C ASP A 66 -1.50 -0.14 -7.40
N GLY A 67 -1.10 -0.96 -6.42
CA GLY A 67 0.29 -1.41 -6.28
C GLY A 67 1.21 -0.35 -5.65
N GLU A 68 0.67 0.82 -5.29
CA GLU A 68 1.44 1.85 -4.61
C GLU A 68 1.58 1.48 -3.12
N THR A 69 2.82 1.46 -2.67
CA THR A 69 3.21 1.17 -1.29
C THR A 69 3.31 2.42 -0.43
N ASP A 70 3.06 3.57 -1.03
CA ASP A 70 3.16 4.87 -0.39
C ASP A 70 1.93 5.13 0.49
N TRP A 71 2.14 5.87 1.57
CA TRP A 71 1.03 6.25 2.42
C TRP A 71 0.20 7.32 1.71
N LYS A 72 -1.12 7.31 1.87
CA LYS A 72 -2.00 8.35 1.36
C LYS A 72 -2.71 8.99 2.54
N LEU A 73 -2.58 10.31 2.62
CA LEU A 73 -3.29 11.10 3.62
C LEU A 73 -4.78 11.10 3.29
N ARG A 74 -5.59 10.84 4.29
CA ARG A 74 -7.04 10.93 4.28
C ARG A 74 -7.50 11.76 5.47
N ILE A 75 -8.63 12.44 5.31
CA ILE A 75 -9.14 13.41 6.27
C ILE A 75 -10.60 13.07 6.58
N ALA A 76 -10.94 13.06 7.86
CA ALA A 76 -12.32 12.91 8.32
C ALA A 76 -13.22 14.02 7.77
N ALA A 77 -14.52 13.72 7.64
CA ALA A 77 -15.50 14.74 7.31
C ALA A 77 -15.41 15.88 8.37
N PRO A 78 -15.20 17.15 7.95
CA PRO A 78 -14.84 18.23 8.88
C PRO A 78 -15.88 18.45 9.98
N MET A 79 -17.15 18.21 9.67
CA MET A 79 -18.23 18.43 10.61
C MET A 79 -18.25 17.41 11.74
N THR A 80 -17.98 16.14 11.43
CA THR A 80 -18.08 15.03 12.39
C THR A 80 -16.84 14.90 13.27
N GLN A 81 -15.67 15.38 12.83
CA GLN A 81 -14.45 15.37 13.63
C GLN A 81 -14.57 16.24 14.90
N SER A 82 -15.38 17.31 14.86
CA SER A 82 -15.57 18.24 15.97
C SER A 82 -16.43 17.70 17.12
N LEU A 83 -17.03 16.52 16.94
CA LEU A 83 -17.89 15.89 17.95
C LEU A 83 -17.05 15.14 18.98
N GLU A 84 -17.33 15.38 20.27
CA GLU A 84 -16.68 14.66 21.37
C GLU A 84 -17.13 13.20 21.45
N ASP A 85 -18.40 12.92 21.12
CA ASP A 85 -18.98 11.57 21.09
C ASP A 85 -19.74 11.32 19.78
N ILE A 86 -19.21 10.40 18.95
CA ILE A 86 -19.92 9.93 17.74
C ILE A 86 -21.20 9.17 18.08
N SER A 87 -21.33 8.61 19.28
CA SER A 87 -22.56 7.92 19.71
C SER A 87 -23.79 8.82 19.60
N ILE A 88 -23.63 10.15 19.60
CA ILE A 88 -24.70 11.13 19.33
C ILE A 88 -25.26 10.98 17.90
N LEU A 89 -24.40 10.67 16.92
CA LEU A 89 -24.81 10.44 15.53
C LEU A 89 -25.66 9.17 15.38
N THR A 90 -25.41 8.17 16.22
CA THR A 90 -26.11 6.87 16.16
C THR A 90 -27.33 6.81 17.10
N SER A 91 -27.32 7.53 18.22
CA SER A 91 -28.35 7.43 19.28
C SER A 91 -29.46 8.48 19.17
N ASP A 92 -29.19 9.68 18.64
CA ASP A 92 -30.19 10.73 18.56
C ASP A 92 -30.99 10.66 17.24
N LYS A 93 -32.17 10.02 17.29
CA LYS A 93 -33.09 9.89 16.15
C LYS A 93 -33.58 11.24 15.58
N SER A 94 -33.37 12.36 16.29
CA SER A 94 -33.82 13.69 15.88
C SER A 94 -32.88 14.40 14.89
N GLN A 95 -31.59 14.04 14.83
CA GLN A 95 -30.60 14.63 13.92
C GLN A 95 -30.01 13.58 12.97
N LYS A 96 -30.77 13.21 11.93
CA LYS A 96 -30.29 12.27 10.92
C LYS A 96 -29.23 12.92 10.02
N VAL A 97 -28.01 12.38 10.07
CA VAL A 97 -26.99 12.64 9.04
C VAL A 97 -27.45 11.98 7.75
N LYS A 98 -27.48 12.73 6.64
CA LYS A 98 -27.73 12.17 5.31
C LYS A 98 -26.45 12.23 4.49
N ILE A 99 -26.09 11.12 3.87
CA ILE A 99 -24.96 11.05 2.96
C ILE A 99 -25.54 10.77 1.57
N HIS A 100 -25.29 11.70 0.65
CA HIS A 100 -25.63 11.53 -0.75
C HIS A 100 -24.34 11.28 -1.53
N SER A 101 -24.17 10.08 -2.06
CA SER A 101 -23.02 9.70 -2.89
C SER A 101 -23.43 9.47 -4.34
N GLU A 102 -22.45 9.58 -5.24
CA GLU A 102 -22.61 9.16 -6.64
C GLU A 102 -22.86 7.64 -6.76
N PRO A 103 -23.37 7.15 -7.90
CA PRO A 103 -23.38 5.72 -8.18
C PRO A 103 -21.96 5.13 -8.18
N PRO A 104 -21.78 3.85 -7.78
CA PRO A 104 -20.48 3.21 -7.82
C PRO A 104 -19.80 3.30 -9.18
N CYS A 105 -18.53 3.72 -9.20
CA CYS A 105 -17.75 3.93 -10.42
C CYS A 105 -16.39 3.21 -10.33
N LEU A 106 -15.79 2.91 -11.49
CA LEU A 106 -14.49 2.22 -11.57
C LEU A 106 -13.29 3.10 -11.17
N ASN A 107 -13.43 4.43 -11.29
CA ASN A 107 -12.33 5.36 -11.06
C ASN A 107 -11.99 5.45 -9.57
N ILE A 108 -10.78 5.05 -9.16
CA ILE A 108 -10.33 5.07 -7.77
C ILE A 108 -9.89 6.47 -7.28
N HIS A 109 -9.69 7.42 -8.19
CA HIS A 109 -9.17 8.76 -7.92
C HIS A 109 -10.23 9.86 -7.88
N GLU A 110 -11.50 9.51 -8.08
CA GLU A 110 -12.61 10.47 -8.08
C GLU A 110 -13.74 9.96 -7.20
N PHE A 111 -14.33 10.82 -6.39
CA PHE A 111 -15.50 10.52 -5.56
C PHE A 111 -16.19 11.84 -5.28
N ASN A 112 -17.47 11.90 -5.62
CA ASN A 112 -18.30 13.06 -5.36
C ASN A 112 -19.46 12.66 -4.44
N GLY A 113 -19.55 13.33 -3.30
CA GLY A 113 -20.66 13.17 -2.37
C GLY A 113 -20.93 14.45 -1.59
N VAL A 114 -22.04 14.46 -0.85
CA VAL A 114 -22.41 15.53 0.07
C VAL A 114 -22.87 14.89 1.38
N ILE A 115 -22.32 15.37 2.49
CA ILE A 115 -22.81 15.05 3.83
C ILE A 115 -23.66 16.23 4.33
N SER A 116 -24.88 15.93 4.72
CA SER A 116 -25.84 16.91 5.25
C SER A 116 -26.05 16.65 6.74
N TRP A 117 -25.48 17.52 7.58
CA TRP A 117 -25.71 17.53 9.03
C TRP A 117 -25.73 18.97 9.54
N LYS A 118 -26.92 19.55 9.73
CA LYS A 118 -27.17 20.99 10.00
C LYS A 118 -26.72 21.94 8.88
N SER A 119 -25.59 21.69 8.23
CA SER A 119 -25.15 22.28 6.98
C SER A 119 -24.64 21.21 6.01
N ASP A 120 -24.64 21.53 4.72
CA ASP A 120 -24.12 20.66 3.68
C ASP A 120 -22.62 20.88 3.51
N ALA A 121 -21.84 19.79 3.50
CA ALA A 121 -20.42 19.80 3.20
C ALA A 121 -20.10 18.84 2.04
N PRO A 122 -19.28 19.24 1.07
CA PRO A 122 -18.86 18.36 -0.01
C PRO A 122 -17.89 17.30 0.52
N LEU A 123 -18.01 16.09 -0.02
CA LEU A 123 -17.13 14.97 0.22
C LEU A 123 -16.30 14.69 -1.03
N SER A 124 -15.01 14.45 -0.84
CA SER A 124 -14.08 14.07 -1.89
C SER A 124 -13.45 12.71 -1.59
N VAL A 125 -12.56 12.27 -2.49
CA VAL A 125 -11.76 11.05 -2.32
C VAL A 125 -10.91 11.07 -1.05
N GLU A 126 -10.53 12.26 -0.58
CA GLU A 126 -9.74 12.41 0.65
C GLU A 126 -10.52 11.99 1.90
N ASN A 127 -11.86 11.94 1.82
CA ASN A 127 -12.72 11.51 2.92
C ASN A 127 -13.07 10.02 2.88
N MET A 128 -12.64 9.30 1.83
CA MET A 128 -13.01 7.90 1.60
C MET A 128 -11.86 6.93 1.81
N LEU A 129 -12.19 5.78 2.38
CA LEU A 129 -11.36 4.59 2.48
C LEU A 129 -11.89 3.52 1.53
N TRP A 130 -11.06 3.07 0.60
CA TRP A 130 -11.44 2.00 -0.31
C TRP A 130 -11.30 0.63 0.35
N SER A 131 -12.16 -0.31 -0.02
CA SER A 131 -12.04 -1.71 0.38
C SER A 131 -10.65 -2.26 0.03
N GLY A 132 -10.06 -3.02 0.95
CA GLY A 132 -8.72 -3.61 0.80
C GLY A 132 -7.56 -2.70 1.19
N THR A 133 -7.79 -1.39 1.40
CA THR A 133 -6.75 -0.48 1.91
C THR A 133 -6.41 -0.78 3.36
N VAL A 134 -5.17 -0.49 3.79
CA VAL A 134 -4.70 -0.73 5.17
C VAL A 134 -4.59 0.58 5.91
N ILE A 135 -5.15 0.67 7.12
CA ILE A 135 -4.97 1.86 7.97
C ILE A 135 -3.59 1.81 8.62
N ALA A 136 -2.80 2.87 8.44
CA ALA A 136 -1.43 2.97 8.94
C ALA A 136 -1.38 3.53 10.37
N THR A 137 -2.28 4.47 10.68
CA THR A 137 -2.23 5.25 11.91
C THR A 137 -3.58 5.53 12.50
N GLY A 138 -3.61 5.47 13.83
CA GLY A 138 -4.80 5.72 14.63
C GLY A 138 -5.86 4.63 14.48
N GLU A 139 -7.01 4.96 15.01
CA GLU A 139 -8.26 4.24 14.80
C GLU A 139 -9.20 5.18 14.05
N VAL A 140 -9.95 4.63 13.11
CA VAL A 140 -10.88 5.37 12.28
C VAL A 140 -12.28 4.85 12.52
N ILE A 141 -13.20 5.77 12.77
CA ILE A 141 -14.63 5.52 12.81
C ILE A 141 -15.20 5.99 11.47
N GLY A 142 -15.85 5.08 10.76
CA GLY A 142 -16.36 5.38 9.43
C GLY A 142 -17.69 4.71 9.12
N CYS A 143 -18.44 5.31 8.19
CA CYS A 143 -19.73 4.83 7.71
C CYS A 143 -19.56 4.10 6.38
N VAL A 144 -20.12 2.89 6.27
CA VAL A 144 -20.04 2.07 5.05
C VAL A 144 -20.95 2.64 3.97
N ILE A 145 -20.38 2.95 2.80
CA ILE A 145 -21.10 3.52 1.65
C ILE A 145 -21.39 2.45 0.58
N TYR A 146 -20.39 1.64 0.21
CA TYR A 146 -20.57 0.56 -0.77
C TYR A 146 -20.00 -0.75 -0.24
N THR A 147 -20.70 -1.85 -0.50
CA THR A 147 -20.38 -3.20 -0.02
C THR A 147 -20.27 -4.21 -1.15
N GLY A 148 -19.48 -5.27 -0.96
CA GLY A 148 -19.43 -6.41 -1.86
C GLY A 148 -19.04 -6.04 -3.30
N THR A 149 -19.91 -6.37 -4.27
CA THR A 149 -19.68 -6.13 -5.71
C THR A 149 -19.61 -4.67 -6.08
N ASP A 150 -20.13 -3.79 -5.23
CA ASP A 150 -20.19 -2.35 -5.50
C ASP A 150 -18.93 -1.63 -5.05
N THR A 151 -18.04 -2.31 -4.33
CA THR A 151 -16.74 -1.75 -3.93
C THR A 151 -15.82 -1.58 -5.13
N ARG A 152 -15.05 -0.50 -5.14
CA ARG A 152 -14.13 -0.20 -6.25
C ARG A 152 -13.07 -1.26 -6.47
N MET A 153 -12.63 -1.94 -5.40
CA MET A 153 -11.68 -3.04 -5.48
C MET A 153 -12.24 -4.22 -6.28
N VAL A 154 -13.50 -4.61 -6.01
CA VAL A 154 -14.14 -5.74 -6.71
C VAL A 154 -14.51 -5.35 -8.14
N MET A 155 -14.95 -4.11 -8.37
CA MET A 155 -15.21 -3.61 -9.73
C MET A 155 -13.97 -3.62 -10.63
N ASN A 156 -12.80 -3.29 -10.07
CA ASN A 156 -11.52 -3.36 -10.79
C ASN A 156 -10.96 -4.79 -10.89
N THR A 157 -11.58 -5.76 -10.23
CA THR A 157 -11.15 -7.15 -10.32
C THR A 157 -11.74 -7.83 -11.57
N ASN A 158 -10.87 -8.36 -12.42
CA ASN A 158 -11.29 -9.16 -13.56
C ASN A 158 -11.94 -10.47 -13.11
N LYS A 159 -13.07 -10.82 -13.73
CA LYS A 159 -13.71 -12.12 -13.50
C LYS A 159 -12.72 -13.26 -13.76
N PRO A 160 -12.62 -14.26 -12.88
CA PRO A 160 -11.65 -15.34 -13.03
C PRO A 160 -11.95 -16.10 -14.33
N ARG A 161 -10.98 -16.14 -15.24
CA ARG A 161 -11.05 -16.92 -16.49
C ARG A 161 -10.17 -18.15 -16.36
N TYR A 162 -10.69 -19.28 -16.82
CA TYR A 162 -9.89 -20.49 -16.95
C TYR A 162 -8.77 -20.26 -17.97
N LYS A 163 -7.52 -20.59 -17.58
CA LYS A 163 -6.34 -20.43 -18.44
C LYS A 163 -6.12 -21.71 -19.27
N PHE A 164 -6.10 -21.56 -20.59
CA PHE A 164 -5.86 -22.64 -21.54
C PHE A 164 -4.52 -22.42 -22.26
N GLY A 165 -3.65 -23.43 -22.25
CA GLY A 165 -2.32 -23.36 -22.86
C GLY A 165 -2.35 -23.39 -24.39
N LEU A 166 -1.23 -23.03 -25.02
CA LEU A 166 -0.99 -23.23 -26.45
C LEU A 166 -0.80 -24.73 -26.76
N VAL A 167 -0.12 -25.46 -25.88
CA VAL A 167 0.05 -26.92 -26.01
C VAL A 167 -1.29 -27.64 -26.10
N ASP A 168 -2.25 -27.24 -25.27
CA ASP A 168 -3.60 -27.82 -25.30
C ASP A 168 -4.33 -27.54 -26.64
N LYS A 169 -4.06 -26.38 -27.27
CA LYS A 169 -4.62 -26.05 -28.60
C LYS A 169 -3.99 -26.92 -29.69
N GLU A 170 -2.68 -27.15 -29.62
CA GLU A 170 -1.93 -28.03 -30.53
C GLU A 170 -2.46 -29.47 -30.44
N ILE A 171 -2.60 -30.01 -29.22
CA ILE A 171 -3.14 -31.36 -29.00
C ILE A 171 -4.56 -31.48 -29.53
N ASN A 172 -5.41 -30.48 -29.30
CA ASN A 172 -6.76 -30.48 -29.85
C ASN A 172 -6.76 -30.45 -31.38
N THR A 173 -5.79 -29.76 -31.99
CA THR A 173 -5.62 -29.71 -33.45
C THR A 173 -5.19 -31.08 -33.99
N PHE A 174 -4.24 -31.75 -33.34
CA PHE A 174 -3.87 -33.13 -33.69
C PHE A 174 -5.01 -34.12 -33.48
N ALA A 175 -5.78 -34.00 -32.40
CA ALA A 175 -6.94 -34.85 -32.15
C ALA A 175 -8.01 -34.68 -33.24
N LYS A 176 -8.27 -33.45 -33.70
CA LYS A 176 -9.16 -33.19 -34.83
C LYS A 176 -8.64 -33.82 -36.12
N LEU A 177 -7.34 -33.71 -36.39
CA LEU A 177 -6.71 -34.31 -37.58
C LEU A 177 -6.80 -35.85 -37.55
N LEU A 178 -6.50 -36.48 -36.40
CA LEU A 178 -6.60 -37.92 -36.21
C LEU A 178 -8.04 -38.41 -36.31
N PHE A 179 -9.01 -37.66 -35.76
CA PHE A 179 -10.42 -37.98 -35.89
C PHE A 179 -10.86 -37.97 -37.36
N LEU A 180 -10.53 -36.90 -38.11
CA LEU A 180 -10.83 -36.83 -39.55
C LEU A 180 -10.15 -37.94 -40.34
N GLY A 181 -8.88 -38.25 -40.02
CA GLY A 181 -8.15 -39.37 -40.62
C GLY A 181 -8.80 -40.73 -40.35
N SER A 182 -9.25 -40.98 -39.11
CA SER A 182 -9.95 -42.22 -38.74
C SER A 182 -11.30 -42.38 -39.44
N ALA A 183 -12.05 -41.27 -39.60
CA ALA A 183 -13.31 -41.27 -40.33
C ALA A 183 -13.09 -41.52 -41.83
N ALA A 184 -12.03 -40.93 -42.41
CA ALA A 184 -11.65 -41.17 -43.80
C ALA A 184 -11.25 -42.65 -44.03
N LEU A 185 -10.44 -43.23 -43.14
CA LEU A 185 -10.04 -44.64 -43.22
C LEU A 185 -11.25 -45.58 -43.07
N ALA A 186 -12.17 -45.28 -42.13
CA ALA A 186 -13.42 -46.02 -41.99
C ALA A 186 -14.27 -45.94 -43.26
N LEU A 187 -14.34 -44.79 -43.92
CA LEU A 187 -15.04 -44.62 -45.19
C LEU A 187 -14.40 -45.46 -46.31
N VAL A 188 -13.07 -45.44 -46.43
CA VAL A 188 -12.33 -46.25 -47.41
C VAL A 188 -12.62 -47.74 -47.21
N MET A 189 -12.65 -48.22 -45.96
CA MET A 189 -12.99 -49.62 -45.67
C MET A 189 -14.42 -49.99 -46.07
N VAL A 190 -15.37 -49.06 -45.93
CA VAL A 190 -16.76 -49.28 -46.41
C VAL A 190 -16.80 -49.32 -47.95
N ILE A 191 -16.05 -48.44 -48.62
CA ILE A 191 -15.96 -48.42 -50.09
C ILE A 191 -15.38 -49.75 -50.60
N LEU A 192 -14.27 -50.22 -50.02
CA LEU A 192 -13.62 -51.49 -50.39
C LEU A 192 -14.52 -52.71 -50.14
N LYS A 193 -15.30 -52.69 -49.06
CA LYS A 193 -16.27 -53.75 -48.76
C LYS A 193 -17.46 -53.75 -49.73
N GLY A 194 -17.77 -52.60 -50.33
CA GLY A 194 -18.95 -52.39 -51.16
C GLY A 194 -20.20 -52.05 -50.35
N PHE A 195 -21.08 -51.26 -50.95
CA PHE A 195 -22.29 -50.69 -50.31
C PHE A 195 -23.48 -51.66 -50.24
N HIS A 196 -23.23 -52.93 -49.90
CA HIS A 196 -24.29 -53.94 -49.79
C HIS A 196 -24.87 -53.99 -48.37
N GLY A 197 -26.19 -53.80 -48.24
CA GLY A 197 -26.90 -53.82 -46.95
C GLY A 197 -26.77 -52.53 -46.13
N PRO A 198 -26.95 -52.57 -44.79
CA PRO A 198 -26.90 -51.39 -43.93
C PRO A 198 -25.45 -50.89 -43.75
N TRP A 199 -24.90 -50.24 -44.78
CA TRP A 199 -23.52 -49.74 -44.85
C TRP A 199 -23.13 -48.84 -43.67
N TYR A 200 -24.07 -48.07 -43.13
CA TYR A 200 -23.88 -47.20 -41.97
C TYR A 200 -23.48 -47.99 -40.70
N ARG A 201 -23.99 -49.22 -40.52
CA ARG A 201 -23.59 -50.08 -39.38
C ARG A 201 -22.14 -50.54 -39.52
N TYR A 202 -21.70 -50.81 -40.74
CA TYR A 202 -20.32 -51.16 -41.02
C TYR A 202 -19.39 -49.95 -40.87
N PHE A 203 -19.82 -48.76 -41.29
CA PHE A 203 -19.10 -47.52 -41.06
C PHE A 203 -18.84 -47.26 -39.57
N ILE A 204 -19.89 -47.30 -38.73
CA ILE A 204 -19.75 -47.12 -37.28
C ILE A 204 -18.87 -48.22 -36.67
N ARG A 205 -18.99 -49.47 -37.12
CA ARG A 205 -18.13 -50.56 -36.65
C ARG A 205 -16.66 -50.34 -36.99
N PHE A 206 -16.34 -49.86 -38.20
CA PHE A 206 -14.97 -49.52 -38.58
C PHE A 206 -14.45 -48.28 -37.85
N LEU A 207 -15.29 -47.26 -37.64
CA LEU A 207 -14.93 -46.07 -36.87
C LEU A 207 -14.63 -46.41 -35.41
N LEU A 208 -15.42 -47.30 -34.78
CA LEU A 208 -15.13 -47.84 -33.45
C LEU A 208 -13.86 -48.70 -33.44
N LEU A 209 -13.60 -49.48 -34.51
CA LEU A 209 -12.37 -50.25 -34.61
C LEU A 209 -11.15 -49.33 -34.70
N PHE A 210 -11.22 -48.19 -35.40
CA PHE A 210 -10.11 -47.24 -35.52
C PHE A 210 -10.07 -46.19 -34.40
N SER A 211 -11.02 -46.18 -33.46
CA SER A 211 -11.05 -45.18 -32.40
C SER A 211 -9.85 -45.26 -31.44
N TYR A 212 -9.14 -46.40 -31.38
CA TYR A 212 -7.89 -46.53 -30.62
C TYR A 212 -6.76 -45.62 -31.16
N MET A 213 -6.86 -45.14 -32.39
CA MET A 213 -5.90 -44.19 -32.95
C MET A 213 -5.94 -42.83 -32.27
N ILE A 214 -7.05 -42.50 -31.57
CA ILE A 214 -7.17 -41.28 -30.78
C ILE A 214 -6.65 -41.60 -29.36
N PRO A 215 -5.48 -41.08 -28.96
CA PRO A 215 -4.87 -41.48 -27.71
C PRO A 215 -5.52 -40.74 -26.53
N ILE A 216 -6.62 -41.29 -26.00
CA ILE A 216 -7.31 -40.73 -24.83
C ILE A 216 -6.38 -40.65 -23.62
N SER A 217 -5.47 -41.62 -23.47
CA SER A 217 -4.47 -41.68 -22.41
C SER A 217 -3.46 -40.54 -22.45
N LEU A 218 -3.18 -39.97 -23.64
CA LEU A 218 -2.24 -38.85 -23.78
C LEU A 218 -2.71 -37.65 -22.95
N ARG A 219 -4.02 -37.35 -22.99
CA ARG A 219 -4.58 -36.21 -22.25
C ARG A 219 -4.43 -36.39 -20.73
N VAL A 220 -4.76 -37.58 -20.22
CA VAL A 220 -4.64 -37.89 -18.79
C VAL A 220 -3.19 -37.85 -18.33
N ASN A 221 -2.26 -38.38 -19.14
CA ASN A 221 -0.84 -38.35 -18.82
C ASN A 221 -0.28 -36.93 -18.79
N LEU A 222 -0.74 -36.07 -19.71
CA LEU A 222 -0.36 -34.66 -19.70
C LEU A 222 -0.92 -33.95 -18.48
N ASP A 223 -2.19 -34.13 -18.15
CA ASP A 223 -2.78 -33.51 -16.94
C ASP A 223 -2.06 -33.96 -15.66
N LEU A 224 -1.71 -35.25 -15.56
CA LEU A 224 -0.92 -35.77 -14.44
C LEU A 224 0.50 -35.19 -14.42
N GLY A 225 1.13 -35.06 -15.59
CA GLY A 225 2.43 -34.39 -15.74
C GLY A 225 2.40 -32.94 -15.26
N LYS A 226 1.37 -32.17 -15.64
CA LYS A 226 1.18 -30.78 -15.21
C LYS A 226 1.03 -30.67 -13.69
N LEU A 227 0.30 -31.60 -13.06
CA LEU A 227 0.19 -31.67 -11.61
C LEU A 227 1.55 -31.98 -10.95
N ALA A 228 2.31 -32.94 -11.48
CA ALA A 228 3.63 -33.28 -10.98
C ALA A 228 4.61 -32.10 -11.10
N TYR A 229 4.64 -31.40 -12.24
CA TYR A 229 5.49 -30.21 -12.41
C TYR A 229 5.10 -29.07 -11.47
N SER A 230 3.79 -28.85 -11.28
CA SER A 230 3.29 -27.85 -10.32
C SER A 230 3.70 -28.18 -8.88
N TRP A 231 3.79 -29.46 -8.53
CA TRP A 231 4.28 -29.91 -7.23
C TRP A 231 5.79 -29.71 -7.08
N PHE A 232 6.57 -30.07 -8.10
CA PHE A 232 8.02 -29.85 -8.09
C PHE A 232 8.39 -28.36 -7.96
N ILE A 233 7.66 -27.45 -8.64
CA ILE A 233 7.89 -26.00 -8.51
C ILE A 233 7.70 -25.54 -7.06
N GLN A 234 6.64 -26.00 -6.37
CA GLN A 234 6.36 -25.62 -4.97
C GLN A 234 7.40 -26.15 -3.97
N GLN A 235 8.08 -27.25 -4.30
CA GLN A 235 9.12 -27.84 -3.44
C GLN A 235 10.54 -27.39 -3.82
N ASP A 236 10.70 -26.49 -4.78
CA ASP A 236 12.02 -26.05 -5.22
C ASP A 236 12.71 -25.22 -4.11
N LYS A 237 13.90 -25.68 -3.70
CA LYS A 237 14.71 -25.03 -2.67
C LYS A 237 15.38 -23.74 -3.17
N ASN A 238 15.58 -23.61 -4.48
CA ASN A 238 16.22 -22.44 -5.08
C ASN A 238 15.28 -21.23 -5.13
N ILE A 239 13.96 -21.47 -5.12
CA ILE A 239 12.93 -20.42 -5.20
C ILE A 239 11.96 -20.59 -4.01
N PRO A 240 12.42 -20.30 -2.77
CA PRO A 240 11.61 -20.47 -1.58
C PRO A 240 10.38 -19.55 -1.62
N GLY A 241 9.25 -20.03 -1.09
CA GLY A 241 8.00 -19.27 -1.05
C GLY A 241 7.22 -19.24 -2.37
N SER A 242 7.63 -20.01 -3.38
CA SER A 242 6.87 -20.13 -4.62
C SER A 242 5.54 -20.87 -4.39
N VAL A 243 4.43 -20.27 -4.83
CA VAL A 243 3.09 -20.85 -4.68
C VAL A 243 2.43 -20.93 -6.05
N VAL A 244 2.16 -22.16 -6.51
CA VAL A 244 1.48 -22.39 -7.78
C VAL A 244 -0.02 -22.19 -7.58
N ARG A 245 -0.56 -21.14 -8.23
CA ARG A 245 -2.00 -20.81 -8.18
C ARG A 245 -2.82 -21.47 -9.29
N THR A 246 -2.17 -21.95 -10.34
CA THR A 246 -2.84 -22.56 -11.49
C THR A 246 -1.98 -23.71 -12.00
N SER A 247 -2.49 -24.93 -11.92
CA SER A 247 -1.79 -26.15 -12.34
C SER A 247 -1.96 -26.51 -13.81
N THR A 248 -2.67 -25.70 -14.59
CA THR A 248 -3.07 -26.04 -15.98
C THR A 248 -2.08 -25.61 -17.05
N ILE A 249 -1.11 -24.75 -16.71
CA ILE A 249 -0.18 -24.13 -17.67
C ILE A 249 1.31 -24.13 -17.23
N PRO A 250 1.82 -25.09 -16.44
CA PRO A 250 3.24 -25.09 -16.07
C PRO A 250 4.18 -25.17 -17.28
N GLU A 251 3.77 -25.84 -18.37
CA GLU A 251 4.56 -25.98 -19.59
C GLU A 251 4.72 -24.66 -20.40
N GLU A 252 3.82 -23.70 -20.21
CA GLU A 252 3.86 -22.41 -20.92
C GLU A 252 4.96 -21.50 -20.38
N LEU A 253 5.46 -21.74 -19.16
CA LEU A 253 6.57 -20.98 -18.58
C LEU A 253 7.84 -21.05 -19.45
N GLY A 254 8.06 -22.16 -20.15
CA GLY A 254 9.17 -22.33 -21.08
C GLY A 254 8.96 -21.70 -22.46
N ARG A 255 7.75 -21.21 -22.76
CA ARG A 255 7.35 -20.66 -24.07
C ARG A 255 7.10 -19.15 -24.05
N ILE A 256 7.52 -18.46 -22.98
CA ILE A 256 7.31 -17.02 -22.83
C ILE A 256 8.17 -16.26 -23.86
N GLY A 257 7.52 -15.50 -24.76
CA GLY A 257 8.21 -14.64 -25.74
C GLY A 257 8.37 -13.18 -25.31
N TYR A 258 7.51 -12.71 -24.41
CA TYR A 258 7.53 -11.34 -23.90
C TYR A 258 7.37 -11.36 -22.38
N LEU A 259 8.26 -10.65 -21.69
CA LEU A 259 8.17 -10.41 -20.26
C LEU A 259 7.74 -8.96 -20.02
N LEU A 260 6.50 -8.77 -19.58
CA LEU A 260 6.02 -7.49 -19.10
C LEU A 260 6.29 -7.44 -17.60
N THR A 261 7.15 -6.52 -17.18
CA THR A 261 7.49 -6.32 -15.77
C THR A 261 6.96 -4.97 -15.32
N ASP A 262 6.42 -4.95 -14.10
CA ASP A 262 6.16 -3.70 -13.40
C ASP A 262 7.48 -3.13 -12.84
N LYS A 263 7.57 -1.82 -12.69
CA LYS A 263 8.73 -1.16 -12.10
C LYS A 263 8.66 -1.25 -10.57
N THR A 264 7.58 -0.73 -10.00
CA THR A 264 7.42 -0.58 -8.55
C THR A 264 6.99 -1.91 -7.94
N GLY A 265 7.61 -2.31 -6.83
CA GLY A 265 7.31 -3.58 -6.15
C GLY A 265 7.82 -4.85 -6.86
N THR A 266 8.30 -4.74 -8.11
CA THR A 266 8.88 -5.87 -8.87
C THR A 266 10.36 -5.66 -9.19
N LEU A 267 10.70 -4.62 -9.95
CA LEU A 267 12.11 -4.30 -10.25
C LEU A 267 12.80 -3.55 -9.11
N THR A 268 12.07 -2.66 -8.46
CA THR A 268 12.58 -1.84 -7.35
C THR A 268 11.93 -2.24 -6.04
N GLN A 269 12.73 -2.35 -4.98
CA GLN A 269 12.23 -2.40 -3.62
C GLN A 269 11.69 -1.01 -3.25
N ASN A 270 10.56 -0.93 -2.52
CA ASN A 270 10.01 0.36 -2.07
C ASN A 270 10.79 0.95 -0.90
N VAL A 271 12.11 1.09 -1.07
CA VAL A 271 13.03 1.65 -0.08
C VAL A 271 13.85 2.72 -0.78
N MET A 272 13.56 3.98 -0.44
CA MET A 272 14.28 5.13 -0.95
C MET A 272 15.43 5.46 -0.01
N ILE A 273 16.64 5.66 -0.56
CA ILE A 273 17.83 6.00 0.22
C ILE A 273 18.46 7.24 -0.38
N PHE A 274 18.57 8.31 0.40
CA PHE A 274 19.26 9.52 -0.03
C PHE A 274 20.77 9.25 -0.16
N LYS A 275 21.31 9.31 -1.39
CA LYS A 275 22.71 8.92 -1.65
C LYS A 275 23.68 10.11 -1.62
N ARG A 276 23.36 11.21 -2.30
CA ARG A 276 24.28 12.33 -2.50
C ARG A 276 23.54 13.66 -2.58
N LEU A 277 24.07 14.68 -1.92
CA LEU A 277 23.65 16.07 -2.04
C LEU A 277 24.72 16.87 -2.80
N TYR A 278 24.33 17.61 -3.82
CA TYR A 278 25.21 18.55 -4.53
C TYR A 278 24.83 19.99 -4.17
N VAL A 279 25.77 20.76 -3.62
CA VAL A 279 25.60 22.18 -3.31
C VAL A 279 26.75 22.97 -3.92
N GLY A 280 26.47 23.76 -4.96
CA GLY A 280 27.51 24.46 -5.72
C GLY A 280 28.47 23.47 -6.40
N SER A 281 29.76 23.57 -6.11
CA SER A 281 30.81 22.64 -6.57
C SER A 281 31.05 21.46 -5.61
N GLY A 282 30.43 21.47 -4.42
CA GLY A 282 30.62 20.45 -3.40
C GLY A 282 29.65 19.28 -3.57
N SER A 283 30.17 18.04 -3.47
CA SER A 283 29.38 16.82 -3.40
C SER A 283 29.48 16.20 -2.01
N TYR A 284 28.34 15.99 -1.37
CA TYR A 284 28.23 15.48 0.00
C TYR A 284 27.56 14.11 -0.03
N THR A 285 28.28 13.10 0.44
CA THR A 285 27.78 11.72 0.58
C THR A 285 27.61 11.37 2.06
N ILE A 286 26.95 10.25 2.35
CA ILE A 286 26.80 9.72 3.73
C ILE A 286 28.16 9.56 4.43
N GLU A 287 29.22 9.23 3.68
CA GLU A 287 30.58 9.07 4.22
C GLU A 287 31.14 10.38 4.80
N ASN A 288 30.73 11.53 4.26
CA ASN A 288 31.17 12.86 4.70
C ASN A 288 30.30 13.47 5.81
N ARG A 289 29.36 12.69 6.40
CA ARG A 289 28.43 13.16 7.47
C ARG A 289 29.12 13.84 8.65
N GLY A 290 30.32 13.38 9.02
CA GLY A 290 31.08 13.92 10.15
C GLY A 290 31.57 15.35 9.93
N GLN A 291 31.78 15.76 8.67
CA GLN A 291 32.16 17.13 8.33
C GLN A 291 30.93 18.04 8.36
N ILE A 292 29.81 17.57 7.81
CA ILE A 292 28.55 18.32 7.71
C ILE A 292 27.98 18.60 9.10
N SER A 293 27.93 17.57 9.97
CA SER A 293 27.45 17.71 11.35
C SER A 293 28.28 18.71 12.17
N LYS A 294 29.60 18.77 11.95
CA LYS A 294 30.46 19.79 12.58
C LYS A 294 30.13 21.20 12.11
N LEU A 295 29.92 21.40 10.80
CA LEU A 295 29.55 22.70 10.23
C LEU A 295 28.20 23.19 10.77
N LEU A 296 27.21 22.30 10.86
CA LEU A 296 25.90 22.60 11.44
C LEU A 296 26.03 22.99 12.92
N LYS A 297 26.73 22.19 13.73
CA LYS A 297 26.95 22.50 15.15
C LYS A 297 27.64 23.85 15.34
N GLN A 298 28.61 24.20 14.48
CA GLN A 298 29.28 25.51 14.54
C GLN A 298 28.37 26.67 14.13
N GLU A 299 27.41 26.46 13.25
CA GLU A 299 26.46 27.50 12.87
C GLU A 299 25.41 27.72 13.97
N TYR A 300 24.78 26.65 14.46
CA TYR A 300 23.79 26.73 15.54
C TYR A 300 24.38 27.13 16.89
N ALA A 301 25.70 26.97 17.10
CA ALA A 301 26.41 27.48 18.27
C ALA A 301 26.70 28.99 18.22
N LYS A 302 26.53 29.66 17.07
CA LYS A 302 26.65 31.13 17.02
C LYS A 302 25.40 31.72 17.68
N PRO A 303 25.53 32.57 18.72
CA PRO A 303 24.37 33.14 19.37
C PRO A 303 23.58 33.99 18.38
N THR A 304 22.27 33.73 18.30
CA THR A 304 21.25 34.38 17.45
C THR A 304 20.99 35.85 17.86
N LEU A 305 22.04 36.62 18.15
CA LEU A 305 21.94 38.03 18.52
C LEU A 305 21.99 38.99 17.31
N ALA A 306 22.09 38.48 16.07
CA ALA A 306 22.27 39.30 14.88
C ALA A 306 21.05 39.40 13.94
N GLN A 307 19.89 38.83 14.30
CA GLN A 307 18.69 38.82 13.44
C GLN A 307 17.54 39.75 13.89
N TYR A 308 17.63 40.40 15.05
CA TYR A 308 16.54 41.25 15.58
C TYR A 308 16.69 42.76 15.36
N GLU A 309 17.80 43.28 14.80
CA GLU A 309 17.98 44.73 14.60
C GLU A 309 17.44 45.29 13.27
N SER A 310 16.78 44.51 12.42
CA SER A 310 16.37 44.95 11.08
C SER A 310 14.87 45.30 10.92
N GLN A 311 14.09 45.39 12.00
CA GLN A 311 12.65 45.69 11.90
C GLN A 311 12.18 47.04 12.46
N GLU A 312 13.06 47.89 13.01
CA GLU A 312 12.62 49.15 13.64
C GLU A 312 13.22 50.42 13.00
N SER A 313 13.08 50.56 11.68
CA SER A 313 13.29 51.87 11.03
C SER A 313 12.45 52.03 9.76
N LEU A 314 11.13 52.11 9.93
CA LEU A 314 10.19 52.54 8.90
C LEU A 314 9.29 53.68 9.42
N ALA A 315 9.92 54.81 9.75
CA ALA A 315 9.26 56.11 9.69
C ALA A 315 10.30 57.23 9.53
N SER A 316 10.04 58.11 8.56
CA SER A 316 10.64 59.45 8.35
C SER A 316 11.75 59.59 7.30
N SER A 317 11.30 60.15 6.16
CA SER A 317 11.92 61.24 5.37
C SER A 317 13.19 61.02 4.51
N ALA A 318 12.96 61.19 3.20
CA ALA A 318 13.75 61.94 2.19
C ALA A 318 15.24 61.55 1.90
N LEU A 319 15.43 61.08 0.65
CA LEU A 319 16.58 61.10 -0.32
C LEU A 319 17.99 61.60 0.12
N PRO A 320 19.13 61.23 -0.55
CA PRO A 320 19.27 60.55 -1.86
C PRO A 320 20.34 59.42 -1.96
N PHE A 321 20.26 58.66 -3.05
CA PHE A 321 21.34 58.03 -3.84
C PHE A 321 22.56 57.39 -3.14
N GLY A 322 22.72 56.06 -3.34
CA GLY A 322 24.03 55.40 -3.32
C GLY A 322 24.39 54.55 -2.10
N ARG A 323 23.63 53.49 -1.80
CA ARG A 323 24.18 52.36 -1.02
C ARG A 323 24.28 51.12 -1.89
N LYS A 324 25.51 50.79 -2.29
CA LYS A 324 25.86 49.47 -2.81
C LYS A 324 25.36 48.43 -1.80
N ARG A 325 24.39 47.60 -2.20
CA ARG A 325 24.04 46.40 -1.44
C ARG A 325 25.33 45.59 -1.28
N LYS A 326 25.86 45.48 -0.06
CA LYS A 326 26.92 44.53 0.25
C LYS A 326 26.34 43.15 -0.04
N ILE A 327 26.69 42.57 -1.18
CA ILE A 327 26.55 41.13 -1.40
C ILE A 327 27.49 40.51 -0.36
N VAL A 328 26.94 40.07 0.76
CA VAL A 328 27.65 39.19 1.69
C VAL A 328 28.04 37.99 0.85
N LYS A 329 29.35 37.78 0.62
CA LYS A 329 29.83 36.55 0.01
C LYS A 329 29.44 35.42 0.96
N THR A 330 28.34 34.74 0.66
CA THR A 330 27.89 33.56 1.39
C THR A 330 29.04 32.56 1.37
N THR A 331 29.65 32.29 2.52
CA THR A 331 30.64 31.23 2.65
C THR A 331 30.00 29.91 2.20
N GLU A 332 30.74 29.04 1.52
CA GLU A 332 30.23 27.73 1.07
C GLU A 332 29.58 26.95 2.22
N ALA A 333 30.15 27.04 3.43
CA ALA A 333 29.56 26.47 4.65
C ALA A 333 28.13 26.94 4.93
N LEU A 334 27.84 28.24 4.75
CA LEU A 334 26.50 28.79 5.02
C LEU A 334 25.48 28.38 3.95
N ARG A 335 25.93 28.19 2.69
CA ARG A 335 25.07 27.63 1.64
C ARG A 335 24.69 26.18 1.92
N VAL A 336 25.62 25.40 2.48
CA VAL A 336 25.38 24.01 2.84
C VAL A 336 24.43 23.92 4.03
N THR A 337 24.59 24.75 5.07
CA THR A 337 23.66 24.77 6.21
C THR A 337 22.26 25.21 5.80
N GLU A 338 22.13 26.25 4.98
CA GLU A 338 20.84 26.69 4.44
C GLU A 338 20.18 25.62 3.56
N ALA A 339 20.95 24.91 2.72
CA ALA A 339 20.42 23.84 1.88
C ALA A 339 19.90 22.65 2.72
N ILE A 340 20.63 22.25 3.75
CA ILE A 340 20.20 21.16 4.65
C ILE A 340 18.99 21.62 5.47
N LYS A 341 18.97 22.87 5.93
CA LYS A 341 17.81 23.44 6.62
C LYS A 341 16.58 23.48 5.70
N ALA A 342 16.74 23.80 4.42
CA ALA A 342 15.65 23.75 3.45
C ALA A 342 15.12 22.32 3.27
N LEU A 343 16.01 21.32 3.17
CA LEU A 343 15.62 19.91 3.11
C LEU A 343 14.88 19.44 4.37
N ALA A 344 15.31 19.89 5.55
CA ALA A 344 14.68 19.56 6.82
C ALA A 344 13.38 20.32 7.08
N LEU A 345 13.04 21.37 6.31
CA LEU A 345 11.83 22.17 6.51
C LEU A 345 10.77 21.96 5.43
N CYS A 346 11.20 21.80 4.18
CA CYS A 346 10.33 21.78 3.01
C CYS A 346 9.89 20.35 2.64
N HIS A 347 9.16 19.68 3.52
CA HIS A 347 8.55 18.37 3.29
C HIS A 347 7.19 18.28 4.01
N ASN A 348 6.42 17.22 3.76
CA ASN A 348 5.15 16.91 4.44
C ASN A 348 5.23 15.71 5.39
N VAL A 349 6.44 15.21 5.66
CA VAL A 349 6.69 14.18 6.67
C VAL A 349 6.16 14.55 8.05
N THR A 350 5.44 13.63 8.68
CA THR A 350 4.91 13.71 10.04
C THR A 350 5.62 12.68 10.93
N PRO A 351 6.24 13.09 12.05
CA PRO A 351 6.85 12.17 12.99
C PRO A 351 5.77 11.50 13.84
N THR A 352 5.84 10.17 13.94
CA THR A 352 5.00 9.36 14.81
C THR A 352 5.85 8.73 15.90
N VAL A 353 5.43 8.93 17.16
CA VAL A 353 6.07 8.33 18.32
C VAL A 353 5.42 6.97 18.55
N GLU A 354 6.18 5.89 18.36
CA GLU A 354 5.72 4.57 18.79
C GLU A 354 5.70 4.54 20.32
N GLN A 355 4.50 4.49 20.90
CA GLN A 355 4.34 4.11 22.29
C GLN A 355 4.59 2.60 22.37
N SER A 356 5.81 2.21 22.75
CA SER A 356 6.09 0.84 23.16
C SER A 356 5.24 0.55 24.39
N THR A 357 4.07 -0.05 24.16
CA THR A 357 3.24 -0.63 25.20
C THR A 357 4.09 -1.63 25.96
N SER A 358 4.42 -1.26 27.19
CA SER A 358 5.16 -2.08 28.14
C SER A 358 4.41 -3.40 28.32
N ALA A 359 5.14 -4.50 28.17
CA ALA A 359 4.64 -5.86 28.28
C ALA A 359 3.91 -6.13 29.59
N LEU A 360 2.62 -6.49 29.52
CA LEU A 360 1.94 -7.40 30.45
C LEU A 360 0.85 -8.18 29.71
N VAL A 361 1.18 -9.45 29.39
CA VAL A 361 0.33 -10.66 29.33
C VAL A 361 -0.95 -10.60 28.47
N ASP A 362 -0.92 -11.31 27.33
CA ASP A 362 -1.81 -12.47 27.14
C ASP A 362 -1.22 -13.45 26.11
N THR A 363 -0.66 -14.54 26.63
CA THR A 363 -0.26 -15.72 25.87
C THR A 363 -1.51 -16.49 25.42
N SER A 364 -2.01 -16.24 24.21
CA SER A 364 -2.71 -17.26 23.40
C SER A 364 -3.03 -16.78 21.98
N ALA A 365 -2.07 -16.93 21.06
CA ALA A 365 -2.33 -17.22 19.65
C ALA A 365 -0.98 -17.40 18.92
N LYS A 366 -0.44 -18.61 18.94
CA LYS A 366 0.53 -19.04 17.93
C LYS A 366 -0.26 -19.34 16.65
N TYR A 367 -0.06 -18.55 15.62
CA TYR A 367 -0.09 -19.01 14.23
C TYR A 367 0.92 -18.21 13.41
N ASP A 368 1.61 -18.95 12.55
CA ASP A 368 2.90 -18.63 11.96
C ASP A 368 2.81 -17.54 10.89
N ASN A 369 3.75 -16.60 10.92
CA ASN A 369 4.24 -15.91 9.73
C ASN A 369 5.74 -15.68 9.92
N GLU A 370 6.48 -16.72 9.59
CA GLU A 370 7.93 -16.73 9.50
C GLU A 370 8.33 -16.11 8.15
N TYR A 371 8.59 -14.81 8.16
CA TYR A 371 9.50 -14.19 7.19
C TYR A 371 10.64 -13.57 7.98
N HIS A 372 11.78 -14.26 7.99
CA HIS A 372 13.04 -13.72 8.48
C HIS A 372 13.45 -12.51 7.63
N SER A 373 13.31 -11.31 8.20
CA SER A 373 14.23 -10.21 7.93
C SER A 373 15.55 -10.55 8.63
N THR A 374 16.56 -10.88 7.84
CA THR A 374 17.92 -11.07 8.33
C THR A 374 18.53 -9.74 8.76
N SER A 375 18.93 -9.70 10.02
CA SER A 375 19.91 -8.80 10.66
C SER A 375 19.61 -7.29 10.68
N ASP A 376 18.58 -6.88 11.43
CA ASP A 376 18.65 -5.61 12.16
C ASP A 376 19.22 -5.87 13.55
N THR A 377 20.53 -5.66 13.66
CA THR A 377 21.19 -5.48 14.96
C THR A 377 20.78 -4.10 15.49
N PRO A 378 20.42 -3.93 16.77
CA PRO A 378 20.25 -2.61 17.35
C PRO A 378 21.60 -1.91 17.35
N ARG A 379 21.80 -1.02 16.37
CA ARG A 379 23.01 -0.20 16.25
C ARG A 379 22.87 1.04 17.12
N THR A 380 23.26 0.92 18.38
CA THR A 380 23.76 2.06 19.17
C THR A 380 24.61 1.55 20.33
N SER A 381 25.88 1.27 20.04
CA SER A 381 26.94 1.27 21.04
C SER A 381 27.55 2.66 21.06
N VAL A 382 27.25 3.49 22.06
CA VAL A 382 28.10 4.64 22.37
C VAL A 382 28.26 4.79 23.88
N THR A 383 29.54 4.84 24.24
CA THR A 383 30.20 4.91 25.54
C THR A 383 29.74 6.08 26.41
N SER A 384 29.58 5.78 27.70
CA SER A 384 29.32 6.72 28.80
C SER A 384 30.44 7.75 28.98
N LEU A 385 30.09 9.04 29.07
CA LEU A 385 30.92 10.09 29.65
C LEU A 385 30.04 11.00 30.53
N ASN A 386 30.53 11.28 31.74
CA ASN A 386 29.83 11.96 32.84
C ASN A 386 29.73 13.49 32.69
N THR A 387 28.72 14.05 33.39
CA THR A 387 28.60 15.44 33.97
C THR A 387 28.32 16.59 32.99
N THR A 388 27.47 17.60 33.22
CA THR A 388 26.75 18.18 34.40
C THR A 388 25.54 19.00 33.91
N LEU A 389 24.41 18.90 34.66
CA LEU A 389 23.25 19.80 34.79
C LEU A 389 22.75 20.58 33.54
N GLY A 390 21.63 20.12 32.97
CA GLY A 390 20.78 20.90 32.04
C GLY A 390 20.08 20.10 30.94
N SER A 391 20.21 18.77 30.91
CA SER A 391 19.91 17.89 29.77
C SER A 391 18.59 17.11 29.85
N ASP A 392 17.76 17.34 30.87
CA ASP A 392 16.71 16.38 31.25
C ASP A 392 15.54 16.28 30.25
N VAL A 393 15.34 17.26 29.35
CA VAL A 393 14.31 17.19 28.29
C VAL A 393 14.83 16.54 27.00
N PHE A 394 16.11 16.70 26.69
CA PHE A 394 16.73 16.15 25.48
C PHE A 394 17.01 14.64 25.63
N GLU A 395 17.34 14.20 26.85
CA GLU A 395 17.65 12.80 27.17
C GLU A 395 16.40 11.90 27.20
N LEU A 396 15.24 12.47 27.57
CA LEU A 396 13.94 11.79 27.53
C LEU A 396 13.35 11.64 26.11
N LEU A 397 13.76 12.47 25.16
CA LEU A 397 13.34 12.39 23.75
C LEU A 397 14.27 11.49 22.92
N SER A 398 15.55 11.44 23.26
CA SER A 398 16.55 10.55 22.64
C SER A 398 16.28 9.06 22.86
N THR A 399 15.34 8.69 23.73
CA THR A 399 14.98 7.30 24.08
C THR A 399 13.72 6.78 23.38
N ARG A 400 13.01 7.61 22.60
CA ARG A 400 11.85 7.17 21.82
C ARG A 400 12.22 7.02 20.36
N ALA A 401 12.00 5.83 19.79
CA ALA A 401 12.13 5.64 18.35
C ALA A 401 11.04 6.47 17.65
N ILE A 402 11.45 7.56 17.00
CA ILE A 402 10.59 8.36 16.13
C ILE A 402 10.54 7.64 14.79
N SER A 403 9.34 7.28 14.33
CA SER A 403 9.13 6.78 12.98
C SER A 403 8.53 7.90 12.13
N TYR A 404 8.94 7.99 10.87
CA TYR A 404 8.44 9.02 9.96
C TYR A 404 7.38 8.48 9.03
N GLN A 405 6.36 9.30 8.77
CA GLN A 405 5.29 8.99 7.84
C GLN A 405 5.10 10.13 6.87
N ALA A 406 5.03 9.81 5.58
CA ALA A 406 4.81 10.78 4.53
C ALA A 406 4.10 10.13 3.37
N SER A 407 3.49 10.95 2.53
CA SER A 407 2.82 10.46 1.33
C SER A 407 3.77 9.96 0.26
N SER A 408 5.06 10.24 0.39
CA SER A 408 6.08 9.83 -0.56
C SER A 408 7.35 9.38 0.18
N PRO A 409 7.93 8.23 -0.18
CA PRO A 409 9.06 7.63 0.54
C PRO A 409 10.38 8.38 0.30
N ASP A 410 10.45 9.20 -0.75
CA ASP A 410 11.59 10.08 -1.00
C ASP A 410 11.71 11.19 0.06
N GLU A 411 10.59 11.78 0.52
CA GLU A 411 10.57 12.75 1.61
C GLU A 411 11.05 12.11 2.91
N ILE A 412 10.62 10.86 3.19
CA ILE A 412 11.09 10.09 4.36
C ILE A 412 12.61 9.92 4.27
N ALA A 413 13.12 9.50 3.11
CA ALA A 413 14.55 9.32 2.90
C ALA A 413 15.36 10.62 3.08
N ILE A 414 14.78 11.78 2.75
CA ILE A 414 15.38 13.09 3.00
C ILE A 414 15.44 13.38 4.50
N VAL A 415 14.34 13.18 5.22
CA VAL A 415 14.28 13.45 6.67
C VAL A 415 15.20 12.50 7.45
N ASP A 416 15.21 11.22 7.10
CA ASP A 416 16.15 10.23 7.65
C ASP A 416 17.60 10.65 7.44
N TRP A 417 17.92 11.22 6.27
CA TRP A 417 19.25 11.71 5.98
C TRP A 417 19.60 12.97 6.79
N THR A 418 18.65 13.89 6.97
CA THR A 418 18.87 15.07 7.83
C THR A 418 19.06 14.69 9.29
N GLU A 419 18.32 13.67 9.77
CA GLU A 419 18.48 13.13 11.12
C GLU A 419 19.89 12.55 11.32
N GLN A 420 20.38 11.76 10.36
CA GLN A 420 21.73 11.20 10.40
C GLN A 420 22.84 12.26 10.44
N ILE A 421 22.55 13.48 9.97
CA ILE A 421 23.46 14.61 9.96
C ILE A 421 23.37 15.46 11.24
N GLY A 422 22.32 15.25 12.04
CA GLY A 422 22.10 15.90 13.33
C GLY A 422 21.00 16.97 13.33
N LEU A 423 20.11 16.98 12.33
CA LEU A 423 18.88 17.77 12.33
C LEU A 423 17.68 16.81 12.30
N THR A 424 17.07 16.62 13.47
CA THR A 424 15.95 15.68 13.66
C THR A 424 14.63 16.43 13.68
N LEU A 425 13.62 15.89 12.99
CA LEU A 425 12.25 16.38 13.07
C LEU A 425 11.55 15.71 14.25
N ILE A 426 11.18 16.48 15.27
CA ILE A 426 10.58 15.96 16.49
C ILE A 426 9.06 16.08 16.45
N HIS A 427 8.55 17.21 15.95
CA HIS A 427 7.11 17.47 15.96
C HIS A 427 6.67 18.30 14.76
N ARG A 428 5.51 17.95 14.20
CA ARG A 428 4.85 18.72 13.14
C ARG A 428 3.38 18.93 13.47
N SER A 429 2.93 20.17 13.33
CA SER A 429 1.54 20.60 13.39
C SER A 429 1.20 21.38 12.11
N LEU A 430 -0.09 21.61 11.85
CA LEU A 430 -0.57 22.44 10.74
C LEU A 430 0.04 23.86 10.73
N LYS A 431 0.54 24.35 11.88
CA LYS A 431 1.05 25.72 12.05
C LYS A 431 2.51 25.83 12.47
N SER A 432 3.15 24.73 12.87
CA SER A 432 4.51 24.76 13.41
C SER A 432 5.24 23.44 13.22
N MET A 433 6.57 23.51 13.21
CA MET A 433 7.45 22.36 13.11
C MET A 433 8.65 22.54 14.03
N THR A 434 9.12 21.48 14.67
CA THR A 434 10.16 21.50 15.72
C THR A 434 11.15 20.39 15.54
#